data_AF-A0A2M7AW99-F1
#
_entry.id   AF-A0A2M7AW99-F1
#
_cell.length_a   1.000
_cell.length_b   1.000
_cell.length_c   1.000
_cell.angle_alpha   90.00
_cell.angle_beta   90.00
_cell.angle_gamma   90.00
#
_symmetry.space_group_name_H-M   'P 1'
#
loop_
_entity.id
_entity.type
_entity.pdbx_description
1 polymer ?
#
loop_
_entity_poly.entity_id
_entity_poly.type
_entity_poly.pdbx_seq_one_letter_code
_entity_poly.pdbx_strand_id
1 'polypeptide(L)' 'MTSKEQIRIFYTIKGKDIILLHAFKKKTQKTPAKEIKTAVSRLDTT' A
#
# COMPACT_ATOMS: atom_id res chain seq x y z
N MET A 1 -24.61 -12.45 0.93
CA MET A 1 -23.89 -11.22 1.35
C MET A 1 -22.41 -11.36 0.98
N THR A 2 -22.03 -11.08 -0.25
CA THR A 2 -20.63 -11.14 -0.70
C THR A 2 -20.00 -9.76 -0.52
N SER A 3 -19.51 -9.48 0.69
CA SER A 3 -18.72 -8.28 0.95
C SER A 3 -17.45 -8.34 0.11
N LYS A 4 -17.44 -7.67 -1.05
CA LYS A 4 -16.26 -7.52 -1.90
C LYS A 4 -15.24 -6.65 -1.17
N GLU A 5 -14.34 -7.30 -0.45
CA GLU A 5 -13.25 -6.61 0.22
C GLU A 5 -12.27 -6.09 -0.83
N GLN A 6 -12.07 -4.77 -0.88
CA GLN A 6 -11.11 -4.15 -1.78
C GLN A 6 -9.77 -4.00 -1.06
N ILE A 7 -8.73 -4.69 -1.54
CA ILE A 7 -7.37 -4.57 -1.04
C ILE A 7 -6.61 -3.59 -1.95
N ARG A 8 -5.85 -2.67 -1.35
CA ARG A 8 -4.93 -1.76 -2.05
C ARG A 8 -3.51 -2.06 -1.60
N ILE A 9 -2.59 -2.13 -2.55
CA ILE A 9 -1.19 -2.45 -2.30
C ILE A 9 -0.31 -1.32 -2.83
N PHE A 10 0.54 -0.78 -1.96
CA PHE A 10 1.64 0.09 -2.33
C PHE A 10 2.85 -0.76 -2.67
N TYR A 11 3.44 -0.47 -3.82
CA TYR A 11 4.65 -1.12 -4.30
C TYR A 11 5.58 -0.07 -4.90
N THR A 12 6.84 -0.44 -5.01
CA THR A 12 7.85 0.30 -5.76
C THR A 12 8.58 -0.66 -6.71
N ILE A 13 9.31 -0.11 -7.66
CA ILE A 13 10.16 -0.86 -8.59
C ILE A 13 11.60 -0.45 -8.31
N LYS A 14 12.46 -1.42 -8.00
CA LYS A 14 13.89 -1.23 -7.78
C LYS A 14 14.64 -2.10 -8.80
N GLY A 15 15.08 -1.48 -9.89
CA GLY A 15 15.70 -2.20 -11.01
C GLY A 15 14.72 -3.14 -11.70
N LYS A 16 14.92 -4.46 -11.57
CA LYS A 16 14.05 -5.50 -12.13
C LYS A 16 13.07 -6.09 -11.10
N ASP A 17 13.19 -5.67 -9.84
CA ASP A 17 12.39 -6.21 -8.74
C ASP A 17 11.20 -5.32 -8.39
N ILE A 18 10.08 -5.97 -8.11
CA ILE A 18 8.88 -5.31 -7.59
C ILE A 18 8.85 -5.54 -6.08
N ILE A 19 8.95 -4.45 -5.32
CA ILE A 19 8.96 -4.49 -3.86
C ILE A 19 7.61 -4.04 -3.34
N LEU A 20 6.90 -4.92 -2.63
CA LEU A 20 5.63 -4.63 -1.99
C LEU A 20 5.89 -3.93 -0.66
N LEU A 21 5.57 -2.64 -0.56
CA LEU A 21 5.85 -1.82 0.62
C LEU A 21 4.77 -1.98 1.69
N HIS A 22 3.50 -2.00 1.28
CA HIS A 22 2.38 -2.05 2.22
C HIS A 22 1.06 -2.44 1.54
N ALA A 23 0.35 -3.42 2.09
CA ALA A 23 -1.02 -3.74 1.69
C ALA A 23 -2.00 -3.36 2.81
N PHE A 24 -3.15 -2.81 2.43
CA PHE A 24 -4.22 -2.47 3.37
C PHE A 24 -5.60 -2.73 2.77
N LYS A 25 -6.53 -3.11 3.64
CA LYS A 25 -7.96 -3.20 3.29
C LYS A 25 -8.54 -1.80 3.19
N LYS A 26 -9.16 -1.49 2.06
CA LYS A 26 -9.82 -0.20 1.83
C LYS A 26 -10.99 -0.08 2.80
N LYS A 27 -10.82 0.76 3.83
CA LYS A 27 -11.89 1.12 4.78
C LYS A 27 -12.67 2.36 4.36
N THR A 28 -12.04 3.25 3.58
CA THR A 28 -12.61 4.53 3.13
C THR A 28 -12.31 4.75 1.64
N GLN A 29 -13.10 5.60 0.97
CA GLN A 29 -12.92 5.87 -0.46
C GLN A 29 -11.56 6.50 -0.76
N LYS A 30 -11.17 7.49 0.05
CA LYS A 30 -9.89 8.19 -0.02
C LYS A 30 -8.80 7.36 0.67
N THR A 31 -7.62 7.33 0.06
CA THR A 31 -6.44 6.72 0.67
C THR A 31 -6.03 7.53 1.91
N PRO A 32 -6.02 6.93 3.12
CA PRO A 32 -5.64 7.65 4.32
C PRO A 32 -4.18 8.10 4.24
N ALA A 33 -3.90 9.35 4.61
CA ALA A 33 -2.54 9.90 4.58
C ALA A 33 -1.55 9.10 5.46
N LYS A 34 -2.05 8.44 6.51
CA LYS A 34 -1.26 7.56 7.39
C LYS A 34 -0.66 6.39 6.62
N GLU A 35 -1.44 5.72 5.77
CA GLU A 35 -0.97 4.55 5.02
C GLU A 35 0.10 4.95 3.99
N ILE A 36 -0.04 6.15 3.40
CA ILE A 36 0.96 6.72 2.50
C ILE A 36 2.26 6.99 3.24
N LYS A 37 2.21 7.66 4.41
CA LYS A 37 3.39 7.92 5.25
C LYS A 37 4.10 6.63 5.63
N THR A 38 3.36 5.57 5.98
CA THR A 38 3.93 4.26 6.28
C THR A 38 4.63 3.64 5.08
N ALA A 39 4.06 3.75 3.87
CA ALA A 39 4.69 3.26 2.65
C ALA A 39 5.99 4.02 2.32
N VAL A 40 6.00 5.36 2.44
CA VAL A 40 7.18 6.20 2.20
C VAL A 40 8.29 5.90 3.22
N SER A 41 7.95 5.81 4.51
CA SER A 41 8.95 5.47 5.54
C SER A 41 9.62 4.11 5.31
N ARG A 42 8.89 3.12 4.77
CA ARG A 42 9.47 1.83 4.39
C ARG A 42 10.35 1.93 3.16
N LEU A 43 9.99 2.75 2.17
CA LEU A 43 10.82 3.00 1.00
C LEU A 43 12.16 3.62 1.37
N ASP A 44 12.18 4.64 2.24
CA ASP A 44 13.42 5.31 2.68
C ASP A 44 14.37 4.38 3.43
N THR A 45 13.84 3.31 4.03
CA THR A 45 14.64 2.31 4.76
C THR A 45 15.17 1.19 3.85
N THR A 46 14.77 1.12 2.56
CA THR A 46 15.04 -0.02 1.65
C THR A 46 16.05 0.30 0.53
#